data_AF-A0A1W0A740-F1
#
_entry.id   AF-A0A1W0A740-F1
#
_cell.length_a   1.000
_cell.length_b   1.000
_cell.length_c   1.000
_cell.angle_alpha   90.00
_cell.angle_beta   90.00
_cell.angle_gamma   90.00
#
_symmetry.space_group_name_H-M   'P 1'
#
loop_
_entity.id
_entity.type
_entity.pdbx_description
1 polymer ?
#
loop_
_entity_poly.entity_id
_entity_poly.type
_entity_poly.pdbx_seq_one_letter_code
_entity_poly.pdbx_strand_id
1 'polypeptide(L)'
;MFGSRGISRHSDVLECAIPTNQDDLLRLVEELKRRGNQAFSANVLEEAEILYSHAIEIGPNVPNHHILYSNRSATRLKMGKLQLSLEDADAAIGIDEKFAKGYFRRGQALMKLKLYSDAVDALTKANTLEGNNASVKKALQEAIEVKGKAVERPMSPKAKTAYNTPASTSSVPKAVAKKPTTSTKPHVEKIEDEEENLEKVRGYKKLADGRVTTFFNNELSEADKALIGDIAPQKIQDPTAVQIAAVEGGSAWNQGNTFEERDMTKYAHDRVTALIKALPALPCSLSGTAGTIAIKDIKDMSGDASIAVVRGAKRYIFDLLFTIECEWKGNNGEAIKGLLKFIDMSSDCGGDYDVEVNVAERYSHSKGKDFHQALSSKAKGGLQAALFQQLDVFVKEYQSH
;
A
#
# COMPACT_ATOMS: atom_id res chain seq x y z
N MET A 1 13.73 -24.49 27.92
CA MET A 1 13.47 -23.83 26.62
C MET A 1 13.49 -22.33 26.84
N PHE A 2 14.64 -21.67 26.68
CA PHE A 2 14.71 -20.21 26.59
C PHE A 2 15.30 -19.90 25.22
N GLY A 3 14.42 -19.58 24.28
CA GLY A 3 14.82 -19.17 22.93
C GLY A 3 15.62 -17.89 23.00
N SER A 4 16.75 -17.89 22.29
CA SER A 4 17.60 -16.72 22.06
C SER A 4 16.72 -15.54 21.66
N ARG A 5 16.62 -14.51 22.51
CA ARG A 5 16.06 -13.22 22.10
C ARG A 5 17.01 -12.67 21.03
N GLY A 6 16.66 -12.88 19.77
CA GLY A 6 17.32 -12.22 18.66
C GLY A 6 17.27 -10.72 18.93
N ILE A 7 18.43 -10.09 18.96
CA ILE A 7 18.58 -8.65 19.11
C ILE A 7 17.66 -7.99 18.08
N SER A 8 16.69 -7.20 18.53
CA SER A 8 15.78 -6.47 17.66
C SER A 8 16.60 -5.66 16.66
N ARG A 9 16.20 -5.61 15.38
CA ARG A 9 16.93 -4.86 14.34
C ARG A 9 17.03 -3.36 14.64
N HIS A 10 16.29 -2.89 15.66
CA HIS A 10 16.24 -1.51 16.14
C HIS A 10 16.75 -1.37 17.58
N SER A 11 17.54 -2.33 18.10
CA SER A 11 18.07 -2.28 19.47
C SER A 11 18.89 -1.01 19.75
N ASP A 12 19.55 -0.46 18.74
CA ASP A 12 20.31 0.78 18.83
C ASP A 12 19.46 2.02 19.16
N VAL A 13 18.17 2.03 18.80
CA VAL A 13 17.24 3.13 19.12
C VAL A 13 16.25 2.80 20.23
N LEU A 14 16.04 1.51 20.52
CA LEU A 14 15.15 1.05 21.59
C LEU A 14 15.87 0.89 22.95
N GLU A 15 17.18 0.62 22.92
CA GLU A 15 17.99 0.39 24.14
C GLU A 15 19.02 1.52 24.37
N CYS A 16 18.95 2.61 23.61
CA CYS A 16 19.84 3.75 23.83
C CYS A 16 19.46 4.55 25.10
N ALA A 17 20.44 5.22 25.67
CA ALA A 17 20.19 6.15 26.77
C ALA A 17 19.36 7.34 26.25
N ILE A 18 18.24 7.62 26.92
CA ILE A 18 17.36 8.74 26.58
C ILE A 18 18.15 10.05 26.75
N PRO A 19 18.34 10.86 25.69
CA PRO A 19 19.08 12.11 25.78
C PRO A 19 18.37 13.12 26.67
N THR A 20 19.13 13.80 27.55
CA THR A 20 18.61 14.90 28.38
C THR A 20 18.49 16.22 27.58
N ASN A 21 19.25 16.34 26.49
CA ASN A 21 19.19 17.51 25.61
C ASN A 21 17.94 17.43 24.71
N GLN A 22 17.16 18.51 24.67
CA GLN A 22 15.94 18.61 23.88
C GLN A 22 16.17 18.35 22.39
N ASP A 23 17.25 18.87 21.80
CA ASP A 23 17.52 18.69 20.36
C ASP A 23 17.86 17.24 20.02
N ASP A 24 18.60 16.57 20.90
CA ASP A 24 18.97 15.16 20.72
C ASP A 24 17.77 14.24 20.96
N LEU A 25 16.90 14.59 21.92
CA LEU A 25 15.62 13.91 22.14
C LEU A 25 14.73 14.01 20.91
N LEU A 26 14.63 15.20 20.30
CA LEU A 26 13.87 15.42 19.07
C LEU A 26 14.43 14.59 17.90
N ARG A 27 15.76 14.52 17.76
CA ARG A 27 16.41 13.67 16.74
C ARG A 27 16.10 12.19 16.96
N LEU A 28 16.14 11.71 18.20
CA LEU A 28 15.82 10.32 18.52
C LEU A 28 14.36 9.98 18.23
N VAL A 29 13.42 10.84 18.63
CA VAL A 29 11.99 10.68 18.33
C VAL A 29 11.73 10.67 16.83
N GLU A 30 12.39 11.58 16.08
CA GLU A 30 12.26 11.63 14.63
C GLU A 30 12.80 10.35 13.97
N GLU A 31 13.93 9.83 14.46
CA GLU A 31 14.52 8.59 13.95
C GLU A 31 13.64 7.37 14.26
N LEU A 32 13.08 7.28 15.47
CA LEU A 32 12.11 6.23 15.82
C LEU A 32 10.86 6.32 14.94
N LYS A 33 10.34 7.52 14.68
CA LYS A 33 9.23 7.74 13.75
C LYS A 33 9.59 7.30 12.34
N ARG A 34 10.78 7.66 11.86
CA ARG A 34 11.29 7.31 10.52
C ARG A 34 11.37 5.79 10.35
N ARG A 35 11.96 5.09 11.31
CA ARG A 35 12.03 3.62 11.31
C ARG A 35 10.67 2.96 11.46
N GLY A 36 9.79 3.52 12.30
CA GLY A 36 8.40 3.06 12.42
C GLY A 36 7.65 3.15 11.10
N ASN A 37 7.83 4.25 10.35
CA ASN A 37 7.25 4.39 9.01
C ASN A 37 7.82 3.35 8.02
N GLN A 38 9.12 3.06 8.07
CA GLN A 38 9.74 2.03 7.25
C GLN A 38 9.17 0.64 7.58
N ALA A 39 9.05 0.29 8.86
CA ALA A 39 8.46 -0.98 9.31
C ALA A 39 6.98 -1.09 8.90
N PHE A 40 6.21 0.00 9.01
CA PHE A 40 4.81 0.04 8.56
C PHE A 40 4.66 -0.16 7.05
N SER A 41 5.55 0.44 6.25
CA SER A 41 5.58 0.27 4.79
C SER A 41 6.03 -1.13 4.39
N ALA A 42 6.98 -1.72 5.12
CA ALA A 42 7.41 -3.11 4.95
C ALA A 42 6.39 -4.14 5.49
N ASN A 43 5.23 -3.68 5.97
CA ASN A 43 4.17 -4.49 6.56
C ASN A 43 4.60 -5.31 7.80
N VAL A 44 5.66 -4.90 8.49
CA VAL A 44 6.09 -5.45 9.78
C VAL A 44 5.44 -4.65 10.90
N LEU A 45 4.16 -4.91 11.14
CA LEU A 45 3.29 -4.04 11.94
C LEU A 45 3.64 -4.05 13.44
N GLU A 46 4.10 -5.19 13.97
CA GLU A 46 4.51 -5.34 15.36
C GLU A 46 5.72 -4.46 15.69
N GLU A 47 6.72 -4.42 14.82
CA GLU A 47 7.89 -3.56 14.99
C GLU A 47 7.52 -2.08 14.89
N ALA A 48 6.65 -1.72 13.94
CA ALA A 48 6.16 -0.35 13.80
C ALA A 48 5.41 0.11 15.07
N GLU A 49 4.56 -0.73 15.65
CA GLU A 49 3.87 -0.42 16.91
C GLU A 49 4.83 -0.17 18.06
N ILE A 50 5.88 -1.00 18.21
CA ILE A 50 6.91 -0.84 19.25
C ILE A 50 7.65 0.49 19.06
N LEU A 51 8.10 0.78 17.84
CA LEU A 51 8.87 2.00 17.54
C LEU A 51 8.05 3.28 17.80
N TYR A 52 6.79 3.31 17.36
CA TYR A 52 5.92 4.46 17.66
C TYR A 52 5.59 4.57 19.15
N SER A 53 5.39 3.44 19.84
CA SER A 53 5.11 3.47 21.28
C SER A 53 6.30 4.01 22.06
N HIS A 54 7.51 3.57 21.71
CA HIS A 54 8.72 4.09 22.33
C HIS A 54 8.92 5.59 22.04
N ALA A 55 8.69 6.03 20.80
CA ALA A 55 8.73 7.45 20.44
C ALA A 55 7.74 8.30 21.25
N ILE A 56 6.55 7.76 21.53
CA ILE A 56 5.53 8.41 22.35
C ILE A 56 5.97 8.50 23.82
N GLU A 57 6.53 7.42 24.37
CA GLU A 57 6.96 7.33 25.76
C GLU A 57 8.11 8.30 26.08
N ILE A 58 9.12 8.39 25.22
CA ILE A 58 10.29 9.24 25.48
C ILE A 58 10.03 10.72 25.16
N GLY A 59 9.05 11.01 24.30
CA GLY A 59 8.82 12.35 23.77
C GLY A 59 7.43 12.93 24.02
N PRO A 60 6.84 12.89 25.23
CA PRO A 60 5.46 13.32 25.46
C PRO A 60 5.19 14.80 25.14
N ASN A 61 6.24 15.64 25.20
CA ASN A 61 6.15 17.09 24.99
C ASN A 61 6.83 17.55 23.68
N VAL A 62 7.12 16.64 22.76
CA VAL A 62 7.73 17.01 21.47
C VAL A 62 6.71 17.69 20.56
N PRO A 63 7.13 18.62 19.68
CA PRO A 63 6.25 19.17 18.66
C PRO A 63 5.71 18.06 17.75
N ASN A 64 4.49 18.25 17.24
CA ASN A 64 3.83 17.30 16.34
C ASN A 64 3.62 15.89 16.93
N HIS A 65 3.55 15.78 18.27
CA HIS A 65 3.33 14.52 18.96
C HIS A 65 2.05 13.79 18.51
N HIS A 66 1.01 14.52 18.11
CA HIS A 66 -0.24 13.98 17.55
C HIS A 66 -0.01 13.10 16.29
N ILE A 67 1.07 13.33 15.53
CA ILE A 67 1.42 12.52 14.35
C ILE A 67 1.81 11.09 14.74
N LEU A 68 2.53 10.91 15.86
CA LEU A 68 2.96 9.60 16.33
C LEU A 68 1.75 8.74 16.72
N TYR A 69 0.80 9.32 17.46
CA TYR A 69 -0.46 8.67 17.78
C TYR A 69 -1.26 8.30 16.53
N SER A 70 -1.34 9.18 15.52
CA SER A 70 -2.04 8.87 14.26
C SER A 70 -1.38 7.76 13.44
N ASN A 71 -0.04 7.68 13.45
CA ASN A 71 0.69 6.60 12.78
C ASN A 71 0.55 5.27 13.54
N ARG A 72 0.61 5.28 14.87
CA ARG A 72 0.34 4.10 15.70
C ARG A 72 -1.10 3.62 15.56
N SER A 73 -2.07 4.55 15.53
CA SER A 73 -3.47 4.26 15.25
C SER A 73 -3.66 3.53 13.92
N ALA A 74 -3.01 3.99 12.85
CA ALA A 74 -3.05 3.32 11.54
C ALA A 74 -2.45 1.92 11.56
N THR A 75 -1.35 1.74 12.31
CA THR A 75 -0.68 0.45 12.52
C THR A 75 -1.60 -0.53 13.23
N ARG A 76 -2.17 -0.12 14.36
CA ARG A 76 -3.13 -0.91 15.15
C ARG A 76 -4.40 -1.25 14.37
N LEU A 77 -4.87 -0.33 13.52
CA LEU A 77 -6.00 -0.58 12.63
C LEU A 77 -5.70 -1.72 11.66
N LYS A 78 -4.51 -1.72 11.02
CA LYS A 78 -4.08 -2.80 10.13
C LYS A 78 -3.92 -4.14 10.87
N MET A 79 -3.47 -4.12 12.12
CA MET A 79 -3.36 -5.31 12.97
C MET A 79 -4.73 -5.83 13.48
N GLY A 80 -5.83 -5.11 13.24
CA GLY A 80 -7.15 -5.45 13.77
C GLY A 80 -7.35 -5.10 15.26
N LYS A 81 -6.42 -4.35 15.87
CA LYS A 81 -6.52 -3.82 17.24
C LYS A 81 -7.40 -2.56 17.25
N LEU A 82 -8.69 -2.72 16.95
CA LEU A 82 -9.61 -1.63 16.63
C LEU A 82 -9.81 -0.63 17.78
N GLN A 83 -9.99 -1.12 19.01
CA GLN A 83 -10.23 -0.26 20.17
C GLN A 83 -9.00 0.61 20.50
N LEU A 84 -7.80 0.01 20.50
CA LEU A 84 -6.55 0.73 20.71
C LEU A 84 -6.25 1.72 19.58
N SER A 85 -6.67 1.41 18.35
CA SER A 85 -6.59 2.35 17.22
C SER A 85 -7.48 3.57 17.42
N LEU A 86 -8.68 3.38 17.97
CA LEU A 86 -9.61 4.46 18.30
C LEU A 86 -9.05 5.35 19.41
N GLU A 87 -8.56 4.75 20.49
CA GLU A 87 -7.92 5.47 21.61
C GLU A 87 -6.74 6.34 21.13
N ASP A 88 -5.88 5.80 20.26
CA ASP A 88 -4.78 6.58 19.68
C ASP A 88 -5.28 7.72 18.78
N ALA A 89 -6.35 7.50 18.01
CA ALA A 89 -6.91 8.55 17.17
C ALA A 89 -7.52 9.68 18.02
N ASP A 90 -8.22 9.34 19.11
CA ASP A 90 -8.76 10.30 20.06
C ASP A 90 -7.64 11.05 20.79
N ALA A 91 -6.55 10.37 21.18
CA ALA A 91 -5.37 11.03 21.75
C ALA A 91 -4.72 12.02 20.79
N ALA A 92 -4.61 11.67 19.50
CA ALA A 92 -4.08 12.58 18.48
C ALA A 92 -4.95 13.85 18.34
N ILE A 93 -6.27 13.70 18.36
CA ILE A 93 -7.23 14.82 18.28
C ILE A 93 -7.18 15.67 19.55
N GLY A 94 -7.02 15.04 20.73
CA GLY A 94 -6.90 15.77 21.99
C GLY A 94 -5.63 16.63 22.08
N ILE A 95 -4.57 16.26 21.34
CA ILE A 95 -3.34 17.06 21.24
C ILE A 95 -3.48 18.17 20.19
N ASP A 96 -4.08 17.89 19.03
CA ASP A 96 -4.34 18.87 17.99
C ASP A 96 -5.73 18.70 17.39
N GLU A 97 -6.66 19.56 17.83
CA GLU A 97 -8.05 19.56 17.37
C GLU A 97 -8.21 19.97 15.90
N LYS A 98 -7.20 20.56 15.27
CA LYS A 98 -7.22 20.95 13.85
C LYS A 98 -6.60 19.88 12.95
N PHE A 99 -6.13 18.77 13.52
CA PHE A 99 -5.48 17.70 12.77
C PHE A 99 -6.49 16.80 12.05
N ALA A 100 -6.81 17.14 10.80
CA ALA A 100 -7.79 16.41 9.96
C ALA A 100 -7.50 14.90 9.85
N LYS A 101 -6.23 14.51 9.77
CA LYS A 101 -5.82 13.11 9.68
C LYS A 101 -6.13 12.33 10.96
N GLY A 102 -6.16 12.96 12.13
CA GLY A 102 -6.61 12.35 13.39
C GLY A 102 -8.08 11.94 13.32
N TYR A 103 -8.95 12.86 12.90
CA TYR A 103 -10.37 12.58 12.66
C TYR A 103 -10.60 11.51 11.59
N PHE A 104 -9.77 11.51 10.53
CA PHE A 104 -9.81 10.46 9.52
C PHE A 104 -9.49 9.08 10.11
N ARG A 105 -8.43 8.95 10.94
CA ARG A 105 -8.11 7.68 11.63
C ARG A 105 -9.24 7.23 12.55
N ARG A 106 -9.82 8.15 13.32
CA ARG A 106 -10.97 7.90 14.19
C ARG A 106 -12.14 7.33 13.40
N GLY A 107 -12.48 7.95 12.27
CA GLY A 107 -13.51 7.48 11.36
C GLY A 107 -13.25 6.07 10.83
N GLN A 108 -12.02 5.78 10.41
CA GLN A 108 -11.63 4.44 9.94
C GLN A 108 -11.75 3.36 11.05
N ALA A 109 -11.36 3.67 12.28
CA ALA A 109 -11.51 2.77 13.43
C ALA A 109 -12.99 2.51 13.76
N LEU A 110 -13.81 3.57 13.82
CA LEU A 110 -15.26 3.47 14.10
C LEU A 110 -16.01 2.69 13.02
N MET A 111 -15.64 2.86 11.74
CA MET A 111 -16.17 2.05 10.64
C MET A 111 -15.93 0.56 10.85
N LYS A 112 -14.73 0.18 11.29
CA LYS A 112 -14.39 -1.23 11.60
C LYS A 112 -15.10 -1.74 12.86
N LEU A 113 -15.33 -0.87 13.84
CA LEU A 113 -16.12 -1.17 15.05
C LEU A 113 -17.64 -1.19 14.80
N LYS A 114 -18.09 -0.86 13.59
CA LYS A 114 -19.52 -0.77 13.20
C LYS A 114 -20.31 0.33 13.92
N LEU A 115 -19.62 1.33 14.45
CA LEU A 115 -20.20 2.53 15.05
C LEU A 115 -20.36 3.59 13.96
N TYR A 116 -21.29 3.35 13.03
CA TYR A 116 -21.39 4.11 11.79
C TYR A 116 -21.87 5.56 11.97
N SER A 117 -22.67 5.85 13.00
CA SER A 117 -23.08 7.21 13.33
C SER A 117 -21.86 8.09 13.62
N ASP A 118 -21.04 7.62 14.55
CA ASP A 118 -19.90 8.36 15.09
C ASP A 118 -18.78 8.44 14.05
N ALA A 119 -18.68 7.41 13.19
CA ALA A 119 -17.76 7.41 12.05
C ALA A 119 -18.08 8.51 11.04
N VAL A 120 -19.37 8.72 10.71
CA VAL A 120 -19.80 9.82 9.84
C VAL A 120 -19.44 11.16 10.47
N ASP A 121 -19.74 11.36 11.75
CA ASP A 121 -19.43 12.63 12.43
C ASP A 121 -17.93 12.94 12.44
N ALA A 122 -17.09 11.92 12.70
CA ALA A 122 -15.64 12.07 12.66
C ALA A 122 -15.14 12.39 11.23
N LEU A 123 -15.62 11.69 10.21
CA LEU A 123 -15.21 11.91 8.82
C LEU A 123 -15.74 13.23 8.25
N THR A 124 -16.90 13.70 8.69
CA THR A 124 -17.42 15.03 8.37
C THR A 124 -16.51 16.10 8.94
N LYS A 125 -16.08 15.99 10.21
CA LYS A 125 -15.09 16.90 10.80
C LYS A 125 -13.77 16.88 10.01
N ALA A 126 -13.26 15.70 9.65
CA ALA A 126 -12.06 15.58 8.83
C ALA A 126 -12.22 16.31 7.47
N ASN A 127 -13.37 16.17 6.82
CA ASN A 127 -13.65 16.83 5.54
C ASN A 127 -13.86 18.35 5.69
N THR A 128 -14.37 18.84 6.82
CA THR A 128 -14.45 20.28 7.07
C THR A 128 -13.08 20.92 7.27
N LEU A 129 -12.14 20.18 7.87
CA LEU A 129 -10.77 20.64 8.08
C LEU A 129 -9.93 20.55 6.79
N GLU A 130 -10.08 19.45 6.03
CA GLU A 130 -9.37 19.22 4.75
C GLU A 130 -10.34 18.83 3.61
N GLY A 131 -11.11 19.80 3.11
CA GLY A 131 -12.11 19.58 2.06
C GLY A 131 -11.55 19.21 0.68
N ASN A 132 -10.24 19.22 0.49
CA ASN A 132 -9.60 18.83 -0.79
C ASN A 132 -9.11 17.37 -0.79
N ASN A 133 -9.22 16.65 0.34
CA ASN A 133 -8.68 15.29 0.43
C ASN A 133 -9.67 14.25 -0.13
N ALA A 134 -9.37 13.73 -1.32
CA ALA A 134 -10.21 12.73 -1.99
C ALA A 134 -10.42 11.44 -1.15
N SER A 135 -9.43 11.04 -0.36
CA SER A 135 -9.52 9.86 0.50
C SER A 135 -10.54 10.05 1.62
N VAL A 136 -10.60 11.25 2.20
CA VAL A 136 -11.56 11.60 3.25
C VAL A 136 -12.98 11.64 2.70
N LYS A 137 -13.19 12.25 1.53
CA LYS A 137 -14.49 12.27 0.84
C LYS A 137 -15.00 10.86 0.53
N LYS A 138 -14.12 9.99 0.01
CA LYS A 138 -14.47 8.59 -0.28
C LYS A 138 -14.87 7.84 0.99
N ALA A 139 -14.09 7.96 2.06
CA ALA A 139 -14.40 7.31 3.34
C ALA A 139 -15.70 7.83 3.96
N LEU A 140 -15.97 9.14 3.86
CA LEU A 140 -17.23 9.75 4.32
C LEU A 140 -18.43 9.20 3.55
N GLN A 141 -18.34 9.12 2.22
CA GLN A 141 -19.38 8.55 1.38
C GLN A 141 -19.67 7.09 1.73
N GLU A 142 -18.61 6.29 1.90
CA GLU A 142 -18.73 4.89 2.34
C GLU A 142 -19.40 4.78 3.72
N ALA A 143 -19.03 5.65 4.67
CA ALA A 143 -19.64 5.67 5.99
C ALA A 143 -21.14 6.00 5.96
N ILE A 144 -21.55 6.98 5.14
CA ILE A 144 -22.96 7.36 4.96
C ILE A 144 -23.76 6.20 4.33
N GLU A 145 -23.21 5.56 3.30
CA GLU A 145 -23.87 4.46 2.60
C GLU A 145 -24.04 3.23 3.50
N VAL A 146 -23.01 2.87 4.26
CA VAL A 146 -23.05 1.76 5.22
C VAL A 146 -24.01 2.06 6.37
N LYS A 147 -24.06 3.30 6.86
CA LYS A 147 -25.03 3.75 7.87
C LYS A 147 -26.47 3.60 7.35
N GLY A 148 -26.76 4.02 6.11
CA GLY A 148 -28.07 3.84 5.48
C GLY A 148 -28.50 2.37 5.39
N LYS A 149 -27.62 1.50 4.89
CA LYS A 149 -27.84 0.05 4.80
C LYS A 149 -27.97 -0.67 6.15
N ALA A 150 -27.46 -0.06 7.23
CA ALA A 150 -27.59 -0.59 8.58
C ALA A 150 -28.95 -0.24 9.21
N VAL A 151 -29.56 0.88 8.81
CA VAL A 151 -30.90 1.31 9.27
C VAL A 151 -32.02 0.52 8.57
N GLU A 152 -31.85 0.16 7.30
CA GLU A 152 -32.84 -0.64 6.54
C GLU A 152 -32.93 -2.11 6.97
N ARG A 153 -31.94 -2.63 7.72
CA ARG A 153 -32.02 -3.95 8.34
C ARG A 153 -32.56 -3.79 9.76
N PRO A 154 -33.86 -4.08 10.04
CA PRO A 154 -34.39 -3.94 11.38
C PRO A 154 -33.60 -4.83 12.34
N MET A 155 -32.92 -4.19 13.30
CA MET A 155 -32.33 -4.89 14.42
C MET A 155 -33.46 -5.48 15.25
N SER A 156 -33.67 -6.79 15.15
CA SER A 156 -34.41 -7.54 16.16
C SER A 156 -33.75 -7.25 17.52
N PRO A 157 -34.46 -6.70 18.53
CA PRO A 157 -33.84 -6.32 19.78
C PRO A 157 -33.35 -7.58 20.50
N LYS A 158 -32.02 -7.77 20.56
CA LYS A 158 -31.42 -8.80 21.41
C LYS A 158 -31.56 -8.34 22.86
N ALA A 159 -32.31 -9.12 23.64
CA ALA A 159 -32.46 -8.95 25.08
C ALA A 159 -31.08 -8.95 25.77
N LYS A 160 -30.86 -7.96 26.63
CA LYS A 160 -29.70 -7.88 27.53
C LYS A 160 -29.76 -9.09 28.47
N THR A 161 -28.78 -9.99 28.37
CA THR A 161 -28.59 -11.02 29.40
C THR A 161 -27.37 -10.62 30.22
N ALA A 162 -27.59 -10.33 31.50
CA ALA A 162 -26.54 -10.08 32.49
C ALA A 162 -25.80 -11.39 32.79
N TYR A 163 -24.48 -11.32 32.91
CA TYR A 163 -23.65 -12.42 33.41
C TYR A 163 -23.78 -12.54 34.93
N ASN A 164 -23.95 -13.78 35.42
CA ASN A 164 -23.25 -14.27 36.62
C ASN A 164 -23.25 -15.82 36.66
N THR A 165 -22.06 -16.38 36.39
CA THR A 165 -21.30 -17.47 37.08
C THR A 165 -21.98 -18.78 37.56
N PRO A 166 -21.22 -19.88 37.83
CA PRO A 166 -21.39 -21.16 37.13
C PRO A 166 -21.79 -22.33 38.03
N ALA A 167 -22.47 -23.34 37.48
CA ALA A 167 -22.49 -24.69 38.08
C ALA A 167 -22.88 -25.78 37.05
N SER A 168 -21.93 -26.70 36.86
CA SER A 168 -22.05 -28.16 36.84
C SER A 168 -23.32 -28.89 36.33
N THR A 169 -23.02 -29.97 35.60
CA THR A 169 -23.75 -31.25 35.41
C THR A 169 -24.46 -31.51 34.08
N SER A 170 -23.87 -32.49 33.37
CA SER A 170 -24.46 -33.55 32.55
C SER A 170 -25.91 -33.46 32.10
N SER A 171 -26.15 -33.58 30.79
CA SER A 171 -26.63 -34.83 30.17
C SER A 171 -27.06 -34.61 28.71
N VAL A 172 -26.71 -35.58 27.88
CA VAL A 172 -27.18 -35.81 26.49
C VAL A 172 -28.58 -36.47 26.60
N PRO A 173 -29.60 -36.23 25.73
CA PRO A 173 -29.61 -36.92 24.44
C PRO A 173 -30.31 -36.30 23.21
N LYS A 174 -29.74 -36.71 22.06
CA LYS A 174 -30.34 -37.19 20.78
C LYS A 174 -31.48 -36.42 20.08
N ALA A 175 -31.14 -36.04 18.84
CA ALA A 175 -31.77 -36.41 17.57
C ALA A 175 -33.28 -36.10 17.35
N VAL A 176 -33.60 -35.49 16.20
CA VAL A 176 -34.14 -36.17 15.01
C VAL A 176 -34.44 -35.11 13.94
N ALA A 177 -34.00 -35.40 12.72
CA ALA A 177 -34.34 -34.67 11.50
C ALA A 177 -35.79 -34.91 11.08
N LYS A 178 -36.47 -33.90 10.51
CA LYS A 178 -37.52 -34.10 9.49
C LYS A 178 -37.60 -32.89 8.55
N LYS A 179 -37.65 -33.24 7.25
CA LYS A 179 -37.79 -32.40 6.06
C LYS A 179 -39.25 -31.93 5.86
N PRO A 180 -39.52 -31.00 4.92
CA PRO A 180 -40.64 -30.06 4.96
C PRO A 180 -41.88 -30.54 4.21
N THR A 181 -43.05 -30.04 4.60
CA THR A 181 -44.27 -30.08 3.79
C THR A 181 -45.11 -28.81 3.95
N THR A 182 -45.50 -28.28 2.79
CA THR A 182 -46.81 -27.66 2.45
C THR A 182 -47.21 -26.32 3.06
N SER A 183 -47.03 -25.29 2.22
CA SER A 183 -48.08 -24.36 1.72
C SER A 183 -49.25 -23.98 2.63
N THR A 184 -49.29 -22.70 3.05
CA THR A 184 -50.56 -21.96 3.22
C THR A 184 -50.36 -20.48 2.89
N LYS A 185 -51.35 -19.91 2.19
CA LYS A 185 -51.41 -18.55 1.62
C LYS A 185 -51.39 -17.45 2.71
N PRO A 186 -50.86 -16.25 2.43
CA PRO A 186 -51.05 -15.11 3.32
C PRO A 186 -52.40 -14.42 3.09
N HIS A 187 -52.95 -13.99 4.23
CA HIS A 187 -54.11 -13.14 4.44
C HIS A 187 -53.84 -11.73 3.84
N VAL A 188 -54.81 -11.21 3.09
CA VAL A 188 -54.80 -9.85 2.54
C VAL A 188 -55.57 -8.96 3.50
N GLU A 189 -54.87 -8.10 4.25
CA GLU A 189 -55.47 -6.91 4.85
C GLU A 189 -55.48 -5.79 3.81
N LYS A 190 -56.66 -5.19 3.63
CA LYS A 190 -56.86 -4.00 2.81
C LYS A 190 -56.22 -2.82 3.53
N ILE A 191 -55.26 -2.17 2.88
CA ILE A 191 -54.85 -0.81 3.21
C ILE A 191 -55.59 0.08 2.21
N GLU A 192 -56.34 1.05 2.73
CA GLU A 192 -57.02 2.07 1.94
C GLU A 192 -55.96 3.01 1.34
N ASP A 193 -55.87 3.04 0.02
CA ASP A 193 -54.91 3.86 -0.72
C ASP A 193 -55.31 5.34 -0.65
N GLU A 194 -54.51 6.16 0.04
CA GLU A 194 -54.44 7.59 -0.23
C GLU A 194 -53.78 7.77 -1.61
N GLU A 195 -54.48 8.41 -2.55
CA GLU A 195 -53.99 8.72 -3.90
C GLU A 195 -52.78 9.68 -3.83
N GLU A 196 -51.58 9.14 -3.65
CA GLU A 196 -50.36 9.88 -3.93
C GLU A 196 -50.19 10.04 -5.44
N ASN A 197 -50.17 11.31 -5.87
CA ASN A 197 -50.03 11.71 -7.26
C ASN A 197 -48.71 11.18 -7.89
N LEU A 198 -48.81 10.04 -8.57
CA LEU A 198 -47.74 9.35 -9.29
C LEU A 198 -47.48 9.88 -10.72
N GLU A 199 -48.00 11.06 -11.09
CA GLU A 199 -47.83 11.63 -12.45
C GLU A 199 -46.36 11.87 -12.86
N LYS A 200 -45.40 11.80 -11.93
CA LYS A 200 -43.98 12.10 -12.20
C LYS A 200 -43.03 10.90 -12.15
N VAL A 201 -43.52 9.68 -11.95
CA VAL A 201 -42.66 8.49 -11.88
C VAL A 201 -42.64 7.75 -13.22
N ARG A 202 -41.46 7.65 -13.83
CA ARG A 202 -41.23 6.88 -15.08
C ARG A 202 -41.42 5.38 -14.80
N GLY A 203 -42.60 4.84 -15.08
CA GLY A 203 -42.91 3.42 -14.89
C GLY A 203 -44.35 3.03 -15.23
N TYR A 204 -44.47 1.84 -15.82
CA TYR A 204 -45.67 1.08 -16.21
C TYR A 204 -46.73 1.75 -17.13
N LYS A 205 -46.95 1.14 -18.30
CA LYS A 205 -47.96 1.61 -19.27
C LYS A 205 -49.38 1.45 -18.73
N LYS A 206 -50.13 2.55 -18.64
CA LYS A 206 -51.56 2.56 -18.31
C LYS A 206 -52.37 2.25 -19.57
N LEU A 207 -53.30 1.29 -19.46
CA LEU A 207 -54.30 1.01 -20.50
C LEU A 207 -55.41 2.08 -20.47
N ALA A 208 -56.19 2.20 -21.54
CA ALA A 208 -57.30 3.15 -21.64
C ALA A 208 -58.36 2.97 -20.51
N ASP A 209 -58.40 1.80 -19.90
CA ASP A 209 -59.26 1.42 -18.77
C ASP A 209 -58.66 1.74 -17.38
N GLY A 210 -57.57 2.50 -17.32
CA GLY A 210 -56.93 2.93 -16.06
C GLY A 210 -56.06 1.85 -15.36
N ARG A 211 -56.06 0.60 -15.85
CA ARG A 211 -55.21 -0.47 -15.32
C ARG A 211 -53.74 -0.29 -15.72
N VAL A 212 -52.85 -0.45 -14.75
CA VAL A 212 -51.39 -0.37 -14.92
C VAL A 212 -50.84 -1.74 -15.30
N THR A 213 -50.14 -1.85 -16.44
CA THR A 213 -49.53 -3.11 -16.89
C THR A 213 -48.20 -3.37 -16.16
N THR A 214 -47.77 -4.63 -16.03
CA THR A 214 -46.47 -5.01 -15.43
C THR A 214 -45.25 -4.73 -16.33
N PHE A 215 -45.45 -4.06 -17.47
CA PHE A 215 -44.38 -3.76 -18.43
C PHE A 215 -43.89 -2.32 -18.26
N PHE A 216 -42.60 -2.16 -17.97
CA PHE A 216 -41.92 -0.87 -17.85
C PHE A 216 -41.83 -0.19 -19.23
N ASN A 217 -42.38 1.02 -19.37
CA ASN A 217 -42.25 1.79 -20.61
C ASN A 217 -40.97 2.64 -20.56
N ASN A 218 -40.08 2.45 -21.54
CA ASN A 218 -38.83 3.21 -21.69
C ASN A 218 -38.93 4.28 -22.79
N GLU A 219 -40.14 4.78 -23.06
CA GLU A 219 -40.34 5.84 -24.04
C GLU A 219 -39.86 7.17 -23.41
N LEU A 220 -38.78 7.71 -23.96
CA LEU A 220 -38.22 9.01 -23.58
C LEU A 220 -39.25 10.11 -23.87
N SER A 221 -39.40 11.07 -22.95
CA SER A 221 -40.25 12.23 -23.18
C SER A 221 -39.73 13.04 -24.37
N GLU A 222 -40.57 13.85 -25.01
CA GLU A 222 -40.13 14.73 -26.10
C GLU A 222 -39.04 15.71 -25.65
N ALA A 223 -39.07 16.13 -24.38
CA ALA A 223 -38.01 16.93 -23.78
C ALA A 223 -36.70 16.15 -23.64
N ASP A 224 -36.75 14.88 -23.21
CA ASP A 224 -35.55 14.03 -23.12
C ASP A 224 -34.99 13.71 -24.51
N LYS A 225 -35.85 13.50 -25.50
CA LYS A 225 -35.45 13.31 -26.91
C LYS A 225 -34.78 14.56 -27.46
N ALA A 226 -35.30 15.75 -27.14
CA ALA A 226 -34.69 17.02 -27.53
C ALA A 226 -33.34 17.27 -26.83
N LEU A 227 -33.17 16.81 -25.59
CA LEU A 227 -31.91 16.94 -24.84
C LEU A 227 -30.80 16.02 -25.38
N ILE A 228 -31.16 14.82 -25.83
CA ILE A 228 -30.23 13.84 -26.39
C ILE A 228 -29.75 14.25 -27.79
N GLY A 229 -30.59 14.97 -28.55
CA GLY A 229 -30.27 15.43 -29.90
C GLY A 229 -30.07 14.29 -30.90
N ASP A 230 -29.37 14.55 -32.01
CA ASP A 230 -29.02 13.54 -33.00
C ASP A 230 -27.87 12.66 -32.48
N ILE A 231 -28.20 11.45 -32.04
CA ILE A 231 -27.22 10.41 -31.66
C ILE A 231 -26.48 9.88 -32.91
N ALA A 232 -26.97 10.20 -34.11
CA ALA A 232 -26.36 9.77 -35.35
C ALA A 232 -24.96 10.40 -35.50
N PRO A 233 -23.92 9.61 -35.77
CA PRO A 233 -22.57 10.13 -35.94
C PRO A 233 -22.53 11.16 -37.07
N GLN A 234 -22.23 12.42 -36.72
CA GLN A 234 -22.11 13.50 -37.68
C GLN A 234 -20.77 13.41 -38.41
N LYS A 235 -20.80 13.61 -39.73
CA LYS A 235 -19.59 13.60 -40.56
C LYS A 235 -18.74 14.82 -40.22
N ILE A 236 -17.51 14.59 -39.77
CA ILE A 236 -16.55 15.65 -39.46
C ILE A 236 -16.26 16.43 -40.75
N GLN A 237 -16.55 17.75 -40.75
CA GLN A 237 -16.41 18.60 -41.93
C GLN A 237 -14.96 19.05 -42.17
N ASP A 238 -14.14 19.09 -41.11
CA ASP A 238 -12.71 19.41 -41.20
C ASP A 238 -11.89 18.40 -40.39
N PRO A 239 -11.20 17.45 -41.04
CA PRO A 239 -10.39 16.44 -40.36
C PRO A 239 -9.15 17.03 -39.66
N THR A 240 -8.85 18.31 -39.88
CA THR A 240 -7.67 19.00 -39.32
C THR A 240 -7.95 19.70 -37.99
N ALA A 241 -9.22 19.96 -37.66
CA ALA A 241 -9.61 20.71 -36.45
C ALA A 241 -9.42 19.91 -35.14
N VAL A 242 -9.23 18.60 -35.21
CA VAL A 242 -9.05 17.69 -34.05
C VAL A 242 -7.64 17.10 -34.03
N GLN A 243 -6.62 17.88 -34.39
CA GLN A 243 -5.23 17.46 -34.14
C GLN A 243 -4.91 17.63 -32.65
N ILE A 244 -5.00 16.53 -31.91
CA ILE A 244 -4.49 16.43 -30.54
C ILE A 244 -2.97 16.61 -30.62
N ALA A 245 -2.44 17.57 -29.84
CA ALA A 245 -1.01 17.86 -29.81
C ALA A 245 -0.21 16.56 -29.61
N ALA A 246 0.62 16.20 -30.58
CA ALA A 246 1.47 15.03 -30.50
C ALA A 246 2.39 15.15 -29.28
N VAL A 247 2.34 14.18 -28.38
CA VAL A 247 3.32 14.07 -27.30
C VAL A 247 4.63 13.58 -27.91
N GLU A 248 5.73 14.28 -27.60
CA GLU A 248 7.06 13.91 -28.04
C GLU A 248 7.39 12.50 -27.55
N GLY A 249 7.57 11.56 -28.49
CA GLY A 249 7.76 10.14 -28.19
C GLY A 249 6.50 9.27 -28.25
N GLY A 250 5.37 9.78 -28.73
CA GLY A 250 4.20 8.96 -29.11
C GLY A 250 4.26 8.48 -30.56
N SER A 251 3.77 7.27 -30.80
CA SER A 251 3.54 6.68 -32.12
C SER A 251 2.46 7.45 -32.87
N ALA A 252 2.65 7.63 -34.19
CA ALA A 252 1.74 8.39 -35.05
C ALA A 252 0.29 7.86 -35.08
N TRP A 253 0.08 6.62 -34.62
CA TRP A 253 -1.23 5.96 -34.56
C TRP A 253 -2.00 6.18 -33.25
N ASN A 254 -1.39 6.75 -32.21
CA ASN A 254 -2.02 6.96 -30.91
C ASN A 254 -2.42 8.42 -30.66
N GLN A 255 -3.22 8.99 -31.56
CA GLN A 255 -3.71 10.38 -31.41
C GLN A 255 -4.55 10.58 -30.13
N GLY A 256 -5.12 9.51 -29.58
CA GLY A 256 -5.92 9.54 -28.35
C GLY A 256 -5.13 9.50 -27.03
N ASN A 257 -3.79 9.47 -27.07
CA ASN A 257 -2.91 9.50 -25.90
C ASN A 257 -3.25 8.44 -24.83
N THR A 258 -3.87 7.31 -25.22
CA THR A 258 -4.57 6.43 -24.27
C THR A 258 -3.58 5.51 -23.54
N PHE A 259 -2.72 4.82 -24.29
CA PHE A 259 -1.66 3.95 -23.78
C PHE A 259 -0.67 3.63 -24.92
N GLU A 260 0.63 3.71 -24.68
CA GLU A 260 1.69 3.19 -25.57
C GLU A 260 2.77 2.55 -24.70
N GLU A 261 3.33 1.42 -25.12
CA GLU A 261 4.40 0.74 -24.41
C GLU A 261 5.54 0.43 -25.38
N ARG A 262 6.77 0.70 -24.94
CA ARG A 262 7.99 0.38 -25.68
C ARG A 262 8.84 -0.59 -24.89
N ASP A 263 9.12 -1.74 -25.47
CA ASP A 263 10.05 -2.70 -24.92
C ASP A 263 11.49 -2.16 -25.02
N MET A 264 12.15 -2.09 -23.88
CA MET A 264 13.53 -1.62 -23.69
C MET A 264 14.40 -2.69 -23.01
N THR A 265 13.93 -3.94 -22.94
CA THR A 265 14.59 -5.05 -22.23
C THR A 265 16.02 -5.26 -22.69
N LYS A 266 16.24 -5.31 -24.01
CA LYS A 266 17.58 -5.49 -24.58
C LYS A 266 18.54 -4.36 -24.19
N TYR A 267 18.07 -3.11 -24.28
CA TYR A 267 18.86 -1.95 -23.86
C TYR A 267 19.23 -2.04 -22.38
N ALA A 268 18.27 -2.40 -21.52
CA ALA A 268 18.48 -2.52 -20.09
C ALA A 268 19.53 -3.58 -19.76
N HIS A 269 19.41 -4.78 -20.35
CA HIS A 269 20.38 -5.88 -20.17
C HIS A 269 21.80 -5.47 -20.61
N ASP A 270 21.93 -4.91 -21.81
CA ASP A 270 23.22 -4.49 -22.36
C ASP A 270 23.85 -3.38 -21.52
N ARG A 271 23.05 -2.40 -21.09
CA ARG A 271 23.54 -1.23 -20.36
C ARG A 271 23.95 -1.58 -18.93
N VAL A 272 23.14 -2.35 -18.20
CA VAL A 272 23.49 -2.83 -16.87
C VAL A 272 24.76 -3.67 -16.92
N THR A 273 24.87 -4.57 -17.90
CA THR A 273 26.08 -5.38 -18.11
C THR A 273 27.31 -4.51 -18.35
N ALA A 274 27.20 -3.47 -19.20
CA ALA A 274 28.30 -2.57 -19.49
C ALA A 274 28.76 -1.78 -18.25
N LEU A 275 27.81 -1.26 -17.47
CA LEU A 275 28.10 -0.46 -16.27
C LEU A 275 28.75 -1.28 -15.16
N ILE A 276 28.27 -2.52 -14.94
CA ILE A 276 28.85 -3.43 -13.96
C ILE A 276 30.27 -3.84 -14.39
N LYS A 277 30.49 -4.16 -15.68
CA LYS A 277 31.82 -4.53 -16.20
C LYS A 277 32.81 -3.37 -16.22
N ALA A 278 32.33 -2.12 -16.26
CA ALA A 278 33.18 -0.93 -16.20
C ALA A 278 33.75 -0.66 -14.80
N LEU A 279 33.28 -1.36 -13.76
CA LEU A 279 33.75 -1.15 -12.39
C LEU A 279 35.22 -1.62 -12.24
N PRO A 280 36.15 -0.75 -11.80
CA PRO A 280 37.52 -1.15 -11.54
C PRO A 280 37.61 -2.08 -10.34
N ALA A 281 38.73 -2.80 -10.23
CA ALA A 281 39.01 -3.62 -9.05
C ALA A 281 39.12 -2.74 -7.80
N LEU A 282 38.41 -3.11 -6.73
CA LEU A 282 38.34 -2.33 -5.49
C LEU A 282 39.26 -2.92 -4.43
N PRO A 283 39.99 -2.09 -3.65
CA PRO A 283 40.80 -2.59 -2.56
C PRO A 283 39.93 -3.18 -1.44
N CYS A 284 40.29 -4.38 -0.97
CA CYS A 284 39.62 -5.03 0.15
C CYS A 284 40.61 -5.89 0.93
N SER A 285 40.71 -5.65 2.23
CA SER A 285 41.58 -6.42 3.13
C SER A 285 40.76 -7.46 3.88
N LEU A 286 41.20 -8.72 3.84
CA LEU A 286 40.55 -9.85 4.51
C LEU A 286 41.50 -10.46 5.53
N SER A 287 41.08 -10.60 6.80
CA SER A 287 41.88 -11.17 7.89
C SER A 287 43.34 -10.65 7.93
N GLY A 288 43.54 -9.35 7.69
CA GLY A 288 44.85 -8.68 7.69
C GLY A 288 45.66 -8.82 6.39
N THR A 289 45.18 -9.56 5.39
CA THR A 289 45.80 -9.64 4.06
C THR A 289 45.18 -8.59 3.13
N ALA A 290 45.99 -7.67 2.61
CA ALA A 290 45.55 -6.74 1.58
C ALA A 290 45.30 -7.46 0.25
N GLY A 291 44.23 -7.08 -0.44
CA GLY A 291 43.88 -7.62 -1.74
C GLY A 291 42.93 -6.71 -2.50
N THR A 292 42.44 -7.21 -3.64
CA THR A 292 41.49 -6.49 -4.49
C THR A 292 40.33 -7.40 -4.88
N ILE A 293 39.13 -6.84 -4.97
CA ILE A 293 37.94 -7.52 -5.47
C ILE A 293 37.69 -7.05 -6.90
N ALA A 294 37.55 -7.99 -7.82
CA ALA A 294 37.21 -7.73 -9.21
C ALA A 294 35.98 -8.53 -9.62
N ILE A 295 35.18 -7.93 -10.51
CA ILE A 295 34.07 -8.61 -11.15
C ILE A 295 34.63 -9.47 -12.28
N LYS A 296 34.17 -10.73 -12.34
CA LYS A 296 34.59 -11.70 -13.36
C LYS A 296 33.62 -11.78 -14.49
N ASP A 297 32.37 -12.05 -14.16
CA ASP A 297 31.32 -12.22 -15.14
C ASP A 297 29.94 -11.94 -14.54
N ILE A 298 28.94 -11.84 -15.41
CA ILE A 298 27.54 -11.66 -15.04
C ILE A 298 26.77 -12.81 -15.70
N LYS A 299 26.01 -13.56 -14.89
CA LYS A 299 25.24 -14.73 -15.29
C LYS A 299 23.75 -14.50 -15.02
N ASP A 300 22.93 -15.34 -15.63
CA ASP A 300 21.49 -15.43 -15.37
C ASP A 300 20.73 -14.10 -15.55
N MET A 301 21.18 -13.22 -16.46
CA MET A 301 20.47 -11.98 -16.77
C MET A 301 19.11 -12.29 -17.37
N SER A 302 18.05 -11.88 -16.68
CA SER A 302 16.68 -12.00 -17.15
C SER A 302 15.79 -10.92 -16.51
N GLY A 303 14.50 -10.96 -16.84
CA GLY A 303 13.55 -9.90 -16.50
C GLY A 303 13.33 -8.94 -17.67
N ASP A 304 12.37 -8.03 -17.50
CA ASP A 304 11.84 -7.16 -18.53
C ASP A 304 11.99 -5.68 -18.17
N ALA A 305 12.05 -4.85 -19.20
CA ALA A 305 12.07 -3.40 -19.04
C ALA A 305 11.23 -2.75 -20.15
N SER A 306 10.28 -1.90 -19.78
CA SER A 306 9.45 -1.16 -20.72
C SER A 306 9.18 0.27 -20.27
N ILE A 307 8.98 1.14 -21.27
CA ILE A 307 8.56 2.53 -21.06
C ILE A 307 7.12 2.65 -21.53
N ALA A 308 6.21 2.88 -20.59
CA ALA A 308 4.79 3.03 -20.84
C ALA A 308 4.36 4.51 -20.77
N VAL A 309 3.70 5.02 -21.81
CA VAL A 309 3.10 6.35 -21.86
C VAL A 309 1.60 6.22 -21.64
N VAL A 310 1.11 6.73 -20.50
CA VAL A 310 -0.31 6.67 -20.13
C VAL A 310 -0.82 8.10 -19.98
N ARG A 311 -1.74 8.53 -20.85
CA ARG A 311 -2.30 9.90 -20.83
C ARG A 311 -1.23 10.99 -20.87
N GLY A 312 -0.16 10.76 -21.65
CA GLY A 312 0.97 11.67 -21.79
C GLY A 312 2.02 11.60 -20.66
N ALA A 313 1.80 10.81 -19.61
CA ALA A 313 2.80 10.59 -18.56
C ALA A 313 3.64 9.33 -18.85
N LYS A 314 4.96 9.46 -18.92
CA LYS A 314 5.90 8.34 -19.04
C LYS A 314 6.02 7.60 -17.70
N ARG A 315 6.02 6.27 -17.77
CA ARG A 315 6.29 5.34 -16.67
C ARG A 315 7.43 4.44 -17.09
N TYR A 316 8.47 4.42 -16.26
CA TYR A 316 9.68 3.64 -16.47
C TYR A 316 9.56 2.40 -15.63
N ILE A 317 9.35 1.25 -16.27
CA ILE A 317 9.10 -0.01 -15.60
C ILE A 317 10.27 -0.93 -15.96
N PHE A 318 10.91 -1.50 -14.96
CA PHE A 318 11.87 -2.56 -15.15
C PHE A 318 11.86 -3.48 -13.93
N ASP A 319 12.14 -4.74 -14.16
CA ASP A 319 12.36 -5.76 -13.15
C ASP A 319 13.45 -6.69 -13.69
N LEU A 320 14.67 -6.56 -13.17
CA LEU A 320 15.82 -7.31 -13.63
C LEU A 320 16.35 -8.22 -12.53
N LEU A 321 16.73 -9.43 -12.92
CA LEU A 321 17.40 -10.39 -12.06
C LEU A 321 18.66 -10.89 -12.75
N PHE A 322 19.76 -10.97 -11.99
CA PHE A 322 21.05 -11.42 -12.49
C PHE A 322 22.00 -11.78 -11.35
N THR A 323 23.03 -12.56 -11.68
CA THR A 323 24.07 -12.98 -10.74
C THR A 323 25.41 -12.40 -11.17
N ILE A 324 26.10 -11.70 -10.27
CA ILE A 324 27.47 -11.22 -10.49
C ILE A 324 28.44 -12.21 -9.86
N GLU A 325 29.39 -12.70 -10.66
CA GLU A 325 30.54 -13.45 -10.15
C GLU A 325 31.68 -12.48 -9.84
N CYS A 326 32.17 -12.51 -8.60
CA CYS A 326 33.32 -11.72 -8.18
C CYS A 326 34.42 -12.62 -7.59
N GLU A 327 35.66 -12.14 -7.67
CA GLU A 327 36.82 -12.81 -7.12
C GLU A 327 37.65 -11.79 -6.34
N TRP A 328 37.96 -12.14 -5.09
CA TRP A 328 38.99 -11.46 -4.33
C TRP A 328 40.32 -12.12 -4.62
N LYS A 329 41.35 -11.32 -4.91
CA LYS A 329 42.75 -11.74 -5.02
C LYS A 329 43.58 -11.05 -3.96
N GLY A 330 44.20 -11.84 -3.09
CA GLY A 330 45.16 -11.35 -2.09
C GLY A 330 46.53 -11.11 -2.71
N ASN A 331 47.32 -10.21 -2.09
CA ASN A 331 48.70 -9.95 -2.50
C ASN A 331 49.62 -11.17 -2.31
N ASN A 332 49.18 -12.17 -1.54
CA ASN A 332 49.83 -13.46 -1.32
C ASN A 332 49.51 -14.50 -2.41
N GLY A 333 48.69 -14.17 -3.41
CA GLY A 333 48.31 -15.07 -4.51
C GLY A 333 47.10 -15.96 -4.23
N GLU A 334 46.48 -15.86 -3.04
CA GLU A 334 45.23 -16.55 -2.74
C GLU A 334 44.06 -15.89 -3.47
N ALA A 335 43.06 -16.68 -3.88
CA ALA A 335 41.85 -16.20 -4.50
C ALA A 335 40.61 -16.82 -3.86
N ILE A 336 39.61 -15.98 -3.57
CA ILE A 336 38.31 -16.42 -3.01
C ILE A 336 37.22 -15.94 -3.96
N LYS A 337 36.31 -16.84 -4.33
CA LYS A 337 35.20 -16.54 -5.23
C LYS A 337 33.92 -16.23 -4.46
N GLY A 338 33.13 -15.30 -4.98
CA GLY A 338 31.84 -14.89 -4.45
C GLY A 338 30.81 -14.69 -5.55
N LEU A 339 29.55 -14.85 -5.19
CA LEU A 339 28.39 -14.65 -6.04
C LEU A 339 27.48 -13.63 -5.37
N LEU A 340 27.04 -12.63 -6.13
CA LEU A 340 26.04 -11.65 -5.69
C LEU A 340 24.83 -11.79 -6.61
N LYS A 341 23.75 -12.32 -6.08
CA LYS A 341 22.50 -12.50 -6.82
C LYS A 341 21.57 -11.32 -6.53
N PHE A 342 21.29 -10.53 -7.54
CA PHE A 342 20.28 -9.48 -7.50
C PHE A 342 18.92 -10.15 -7.74
N ILE A 343 18.11 -10.21 -6.68
CA ILE A 343 16.82 -10.88 -6.68
C ILE A 343 15.71 -9.95 -7.18
N ASP A 344 15.80 -8.67 -6.79
CA ASP A 344 14.85 -7.63 -7.15
C ASP A 344 15.62 -6.35 -7.47
N MET A 345 15.87 -6.13 -8.77
CA MET A 345 16.27 -4.82 -9.28
C MET A 345 15.11 -4.25 -10.10
N SER A 346 14.13 -3.70 -9.39
CA SER A 346 12.96 -3.09 -10.00
C SER A 346 12.90 -1.58 -9.85
N SER A 347 12.04 -0.94 -10.66
CA SER A 347 11.77 0.50 -10.60
C SER A 347 11.16 0.95 -9.26
N ASP A 348 10.59 0.03 -8.49
CA ASP A 348 9.87 0.31 -7.25
C ASP A 348 10.77 0.27 -6.00
N CYS A 349 11.96 -0.36 -6.07
CA CYS A 349 12.88 -0.49 -4.94
C CYS A 349 13.53 0.84 -4.51
N GLY A 350 13.49 1.88 -5.35
CA GLY A 350 14.09 3.19 -5.03
C GLY A 350 15.62 3.14 -4.76
N GLY A 351 16.32 2.15 -5.32
CA GLY A 351 17.76 1.97 -5.18
C GLY A 351 18.22 1.09 -4.00
N ASP A 352 17.30 0.56 -3.19
CA ASP A 352 17.62 -0.45 -2.17
C ASP A 352 17.33 -1.86 -2.71
N TYR A 353 18.26 -2.37 -3.53
CA TYR A 353 18.10 -3.67 -4.18
C TYR A 353 18.35 -4.84 -3.21
N ASP A 354 17.56 -5.90 -3.35
CA ASP A 354 17.74 -7.14 -2.61
C ASP A 354 18.85 -7.98 -3.25
N VAL A 355 19.96 -8.10 -2.53
CA VAL A 355 21.16 -8.82 -2.98
C VAL A 355 21.48 -9.97 -2.03
N GLU A 356 21.42 -11.19 -2.55
CA GLU A 356 21.87 -12.38 -1.84
C GLU A 356 23.35 -12.64 -2.13
N VAL A 357 24.15 -12.74 -1.06
CA VAL A 357 25.59 -12.97 -1.14
C VAL A 357 25.89 -14.43 -0.82
N ASN A 358 26.58 -15.11 -1.74
CA ASN A 358 27.03 -16.48 -1.55
C ASN A 358 28.54 -16.57 -1.76
N VAL A 359 29.25 -17.12 -0.76
CA VAL A 359 30.68 -17.38 -0.80
C VAL A 359 30.87 -18.85 -0.45
N ALA A 360 31.32 -19.66 -1.40
CA ALA A 360 31.46 -21.12 -1.21
C ALA A 360 32.36 -21.47 -0.01
N GLU A 361 33.42 -20.66 0.20
CA GLU A 361 34.41 -20.88 1.25
C GLU A 361 34.05 -20.21 2.59
N ARG A 362 32.82 -19.69 2.74
CA ARG A 362 32.37 -18.94 3.93
C ARG A 362 32.65 -19.64 5.26
N TYR A 363 32.43 -20.96 5.30
CA TYR A 363 32.60 -21.77 6.51
C TYR A 363 33.93 -22.53 6.54
N SER A 364 34.74 -22.43 5.47
CA SER A 364 35.98 -23.20 5.34
C SER A 364 37.17 -22.52 6.04
N HIS A 365 37.24 -21.19 6.01
CA HIS A 365 38.31 -20.41 6.65
C HIS A 365 37.84 -19.00 7.03
N SER A 366 38.60 -18.33 7.92
CA SER A 366 38.26 -17.00 8.44
C SER A 366 38.13 -15.94 7.34
N LYS A 367 38.99 -16.02 6.31
CA LYS A 367 38.98 -15.09 5.17
C LYS A 367 37.68 -15.19 4.36
N GLY A 368 37.08 -16.37 4.24
CA GLY A 368 35.81 -16.58 3.55
C GLY A 368 34.64 -15.94 4.29
N LYS A 369 34.66 -15.99 5.63
CA LYS A 369 33.69 -15.27 6.48
C LYS A 369 33.84 -13.75 6.33
N ASP A 370 35.07 -13.25 6.38
CA ASP A 370 35.37 -11.83 6.18
C ASP A 370 34.98 -11.36 4.78
N PHE A 371 35.21 -12.19 3.76
CA PHE A 371 34.83 -11.87 2.38
C PHE A 371 33.31 -11.78 2.23
N HIS A 372 32.57 -12.75 2.79
CA HIS A 372 31.11 -12.67 2.83
C HIS A 372 30.63 -11.40 3.53
N GLN A 373 31.25 -11.02 4.66
CA GLN A 373 30.92 -9.79 5.37
C GLN A 373 31.24 -8.54 4.54
N ALA A 374 32.37 -8.51 3.84
CA ALA A 374 32.76 -7.42 2.95
C ALA A 374 31.79 -7.27 1.76
N LEU A 375 31.37 -8.38 1.17
CA LEU A 375 30.39 -8.40 0.09
C LEU A 375 28.98 -8.05 0.55
N SER A 376 28.61 -8.38 1.79
CA SER A 376 27.29 -8.04 2.38
C SER A 376 27.23 -6.61 2.92
N SER A 377 28.37 -5.92 2.99
CA SER A 377 28.44 -4.58 3.57
C SER A 377 27.99 -3.52 2.57
N LYS A 378 26.96 -2.77 2.95
CA LYS A 378 26.48 -1.56 2.24
C LYS A 378 27.30 -0.30 2.60
N ALA A 379 28.42 -0.44 3.29
CA ALA A 379 29.24 0.70 3.70
C ALA A 379 29.84 1.45 2.50
N LYS A 380 30.02 2.78 2.64
CA LYS A 380 30.67 3.62 1.63
C LYS A 380 32.08 3.08 1.34
N GLY A 381 32.36 2.77 0.07
CA GLY A 381 33.64 2.21 -0.39
C GLY A 381 33.66 0.69 -0.57
N GLY A 382 32.59 -0.03 -0.20
CA GLY A 382 32.43 -1.47 -0.49
C GLY A 382 31.97 -1.75 -1.92
N LEU A 383 32.09 -3.02 -2.34
CA LEU A 383 31.67 -3.47 -3.69
C LEU A 383 30.18 -3.20 -3.94
N GLN A 384 29.29 -3.55 -2.99
CA GLN A 384 27.85 -3.31 -3.13
C GLN A 384 27.53 -1.83 -3.30
N ALA A 385 28.15 -0.95 -2.52
CA ALA A 385 27.94 0.49 -2.65
C ALA A 385 28.39 1.01 -4.04
N ALA A 386 29.51 0.50 -4.55
CA ALA A 386 30.00 0.87 -5.89
C ALA A 386 29.10 0.33 -7.01
N LEU A 387 28.58 -0.89 -6.87
CA LEU A 387 27.59 -1.46 -7.78
C LEU A 387 26.30 -0.63 -7.79
N PHE A 388 25.80 -0.24 -6.62
CA PHE A 388 24.57 0.54 -6.52
C PHE A 388 24.72 1.92 -7.16
N GLN A 389 25.92 2.53 -7.07
CA GLN A 389 26.22 3.78 -7.79
C GLN A 389 26.15 3.60 -9.32
N GLN A 390 26.69 2.50 -9.84
CA GLN A 390 26.59 2.21 -11.29
C GLN A 390 25.14 1.95 -11.71
N LEU A 391 24.36 1.25 -10.89
CA LEU A 391 22.94 1.01 -11.15
C LEU A 391 22.10 2.29 -11.07
N ASP A 392 22.44 3.23 -10.17
CA ASP A 392 21.79 4.55 -10.13
C ASP A 392 22.04 5.37 -11.41
N VAL A 393 23.24 5.25 -12.00
CA VAL A 393 23.53 5.83 -13.33
C VAL A 393 22.62 5.22 -14.39
N PHE A 394 22.46 3.89 -14.41
CA PHE A 394 21.50 3.23 -15.30
C PHE A 394 20.08 3.77 -15.11
N VAL A 395 19.59 3.88 -13.88
CA VAL A 395 18.22 4.36 -13.61
C VAL A 395 18.02 5.77 -14.16
N LYS A 396 18.99 6.67 -13.96
CA LYS A 396 18.93 8.05 -14.48
C LYS A 396 18.96 8.11 -16.01
N GLU A 397 19.77 7.27 -16.64
CA GLU A 397 19.81 7.16 -18.10
C GLU A 397 18.55 6.52 -18.66
N TYR A 398 17.99 5.51 -17.99
CA TYR A 398 16.76 4.88 -18.39
C TYR A 398 15.57 5.85 -18.33
N GLN A 399 15.54 6.71 -17.31
CA GLN A 399 14.57 7.79 -17.15
C GLN A 399 14.74 8.94 -18.16
N SER A 400 15.86 9.02 -18.89
CA SER A 400 16.07 10.06 -19.91
C SER A 400 15.61 9.66 -21.32
N HIS A 401 15.30 8.38 -21.54
CA HIS A 401 14.58 7.90 -22.73
C HIS A 401 13.10 8.32 -22.71
#